data_AF-A0A946RZV5-F1
#
_entry.id   AF-A0A946RZV5-F1
#
_cell.length_a   1.000
_cell.length_b   1.000
_cell.length_c   1.000
_cell.angle_alpha   90.00
_cell.angle_beta   90.00
_cell.angle_gamma   90.00
#
_symmetry.space_group_name_H-M   'P 1'
#
loop_
_entity.id
_entity.type
_entity.pdbx_description
1 polymer ?
#
loop_
_entity_poly.entity_id
_entity_poly.type
_entity_poly.pdbx_seq_one_letter_code
_entity_poly.pdbx_strand_id
1 'polypeptide(L)'
;MSKRRKRAPKPDLFIDESGQLDLVDKSMEQQTLEKIQVECLGMTFEDEDNRREYFLNKLREKLGDSEFRKIEGFPKADDKDILKLSDPPYHTACPNPFLDEILNFLQNSKKENSLDYTKEPFSTDVSEGKNDLVYNAHSYHTKVPYKAVMRYVLHYTKPGDFVLDGFCGTGMTGVATGYCGEPRILKELGYKINNKSEILNENGEIISQVGARFAFLTDLSPVATFIASSYSNLSDLRAFIKEAKSVLSHLEESIGWVYEFDGNRINSAVWSDVFLCPNCGQDIVFWNVARKNGKMQKSFPCPACRSVVGKSASKSTGAVKLERAFETQYDPVLKESVRVPKFVLVEQNVKKGKKRESITLTPSDSQNFHQTLRNEKWPEIPIDQFFPGRQTNKLINGSGISHVCHMYTPRALFVYGSLWNIELSSYRHTSLFRYCLSSINNYISRKQGYFGGGGGVSGTLFTPSIHIERNIFDVLRRKIQNISSISVASARKVFTSTQSTSDLRNLPSDSIDYIFTDPPFGESLQYSELNFFVES
;
A
#
# COMPACT_ATOMS: atom_id res chain seq x y z
N MET A 1 -47.96 -9.54 -18.15
CA MET A 1 -47.58 -9.45 -16.71
C MET A 1 -46.15 -8.96 -16.59
N SER A 2 -45.94 -7.72 -16.17
CA SER A 2 -44.62 -7.10 -15.97
C SER A 2 -44.64 -6.38 -14.62
N LYS A 3 -43.86 -6.88 -13.65
CA LYS A 3 -43.76 -6.31 -12.30
C LYS A 3 -42.86 -5.06 -12.33
N ARG A 4 -43.47 -3.87 -12.24
CA ARG A 4 -42.79 -2.59 -11.95
C ARG A 4 -42.26 -2.61 -10.51
N ARG A 5 -40.95 -2.42 -10.33
CA ARG A 5 -40.31 -2.14 -9.02
C ARG A 5 -40.76 -0.76 -8.50
N LYS A 6 -41.30 -0.71 -7.28
CA LYS A 6 -41.60 0.54 -6.55
C LYS A 6 -40.30 1.22 -6.10
N ARG A 7 -40.20 2.55 -6.30
CA ARG A 7 -39.14 3.41 -5.74
C ARG A 7 -39.31 3.52 -4.22
N ALA A 8 -38.20 3.58 -3.48
CA ALA A 8 -38.18 3.91 -2.06
C ALA A 8 -38.65 5.37 -1.83
N PRO A 9 -39.31 5.68 -0.70
CA PRO A 9 -39.78 7.03 -0.40
C PRO A 9 -38.61 7.99 -0.16
N LYS A 10 -38.79 9.25 -0.57
CA LYS A 10 -37.88 10.36 -0.24
C LYS A 10 -38.05 10.71 1.25
N PRO A 11 -37.02 11.26 1.93
CA PRO A 11 -37.19 11.80 3.26
C PRO A 11 -38.16 12.99 3.20
N ASP A 12 -39.29 12.87 3.89
CA ASP A 12 -40.28 13.93 4.03
C ASP A 12 -39.77 14.96 5.04
N LEU A 13 -39.79 16.23 4.63
CA LEU A 13 -39.57 17.40 5.49
C LEU A 13 -40.88 17.66 6.24
N PHE A 14 -40.89 17.51 7.57
CA PHE A 14 -42.01 17.97 8.40
C PHE A 14 -41.69 19.35 8.98
N ILE A 15 -42.66 20.26 8.88
CA ILE A 15 -42.70 21.52 9.63
C ILE A 15 -43.72 21.27 10.73
N ASP A 16 -43.31 21.43 11.99
CA ASP A 16 -44.25 21.33 13.11
C ASP A 16 -45.04 22.63 13.30
N GLU A 17 -46.03 22.61 14.20
CA GLU A 17 -46.93 23.73 14.46
C GLU A 17 -46.25 24.98 15.05
N SER A 18 -44.97 24.89 15.43
CA SER A 18 -44.15 26.03 15.87
C SER A 18 -43.46 26.77 14.72
N GLY A 19 -43.53 26.24 13.49
CA GLY A 19 -42.85 26.78 12.32
C GLY A 19 -41.34 26.51 12.32
N GLN A 20 -40.85 25.65 13.22
CA GLN A 20 -39.45 25.25 13.29
C GLN A 20 -39.24 23.97 12.47
N LEU A 21 -38.21 23.96 11.62
CA LEU A 21 -37.77 22.77 10.90
C LEU A 21 -37.12 21.82 11.90
N ASP A 22 -37.78 20.70 12.18
CA ASP A 22 -37.19 19.64 13.01
C ASP A 22 -36.13 18.90 12.18
N LEU A 23 -34.89 19.40 12.21
CA LEU A 23 -33.72 18.80 11.57
C LEU A 23 -33.30 17.56 12.37
N VAL A 24 -33.97 16.43 12.13
CA VAL A 24 -33.64 15.15 12.78
C VAL A 24 -32.25 14.61 12.34
N ASP A 25 -31.64 15.20 11.31
CA ASP A 25 -30.27 14.94 10.90
C ASP A 25 -29.42 16.22 11.02
N LYS A 26 -28.44 16.22 11.94
CA LYS A 26 -27.39 17.26 12.01
C LYS A 26 -26.75 17.43 10.62
N SER A 27 -26.41 18.66 10.24
CA SER A 27 -25.66 18.88 9.00
C SER A 27 -24.29 18.19 9.07
N MET A 28 -23.79 17.68 7.95
CA MET A 28 -22.46 17.04 7.92
C MET A 28 -21.34 17.99 8.33
N GLU A 29 -21.50 19.30 8.13
CA GLU A 29 -20.56 20.32 8.62
C GLU A 29 -20.51 20.30 10.15
N GLN A 30 -21.65 20.17 10.83
CA GLN A 30 -21.70 19.95 12.29
C GLN A 30 -21.07 18.62 12.70
N GLN A 31 -21.29 17.53 11.97
CA GLN A 31 -20.68 16.23 12.29
C GLN A 31 -19.16 16.17 12.01
N THR A 32 -18.66 16.98 11.06
CA THR A 32 -17.23 17.08 10.75
C THR A 32 -16.51 18.03 11.72
N LEU A 33 -17.25 18.95 12.34
CA LEU A 33 -16.76 19.90 13.35
C LEU A 33 -16.87 19.40 14.80
N GLU A 34 -17.65 18.35 15.06
CA GLU A 34 -17.73 17.73 16.38
C GLU A 34 -16.43 16.98 16.68
N LYS A 35 -15.49 17.70 17.29
CA LYS A 35 -14.33 17.14 17.98
C LYS A 35 -14.82 16.12 19.01
N ILE A 36 -14.70 14.85 18.66
CA ILE A 36 -15.04 13.75 19.58
C ILE A 36 -13.91 13.68 20.58
N GLN A 37 -14.24 13.89 21.85
CA GLN A 37 -13.30 13.71 22.95
C GLN A 37 -12.73 12.29 22.93
N VAL A 38 -11.42 12.15 23.11
CA VAL A 38 -10.73 10.87 23.04
C VAL A 38 -9.96 10.58 24.32
N GLU A 39 -10.01 9.33 24.74
CA GLU A 39 -9.20 8.83 25.85
C GLU A 39 -8.00 8.03 25.31
N CYS A 40 -6.83 8.25 25.89
CA CYS A 40 -5.61 7.53 25.58
C CYS A 40 -4.75 7.43 26.84
N LEU A 41 -4.43 6.20 27.28
CA LEU A 41 -3.63 5.93 28.47
C LEU A 41 -4.12 6.65 29.74
N GLY A 42 -5.44 6.69 29.94
CA GLY A 42 -6.08 7.36 31.09
C GLY A 42 -6.11 8.88 31.02
N MET A 43 -5.61 9.47 29.93
CA MET A 43 -5.69 10.90 29.65
C MET A 43 -6.84 11.20 28.69
N THR A 44 -7.48 12.35 28.86
CA THR A 44 -8.59 12.80 28.01
C THR A 44 -8.14 14.00 27.17
N PHE A 45 -8.43 13.95 25.86
CA PHE A 45 -8.08 14.99 24.88
C PHE A 45 -9.34 15.47 24.14
N GLU A 46 -9.31 16.70 23.66
CA GLU A 46 -10.43 17.30 22.90
C GLU A 46 -10.76 16.51 21.62
N ASP A 47 -9.73 16.04 20.91
CA ASP A 47 -9.83 15.29 19.66
C ASP A 47 -8.55 14.47 19.39
N GLU A 48 -8.56 13.76 18.27
CA GLU A 48 -7.42 12.95 17.83
C GLU A 48 -6.16 13.73 17.46
N ASP A 49 -6.31 14.93 16.91
CA ASP A 49 -5.16 15.72 16.48
C ASP A 49 -4.42 16.27 17.71
N ASN A 50 -5.15 16.71 18.74
CA ASN A 50 -4.60 17.11 20.03
C ASN A 50 -3.91 15.95 20.76
N ARG A 51 -4.52 14.75 20.76
CA ARG A 51 -3.88 13.54 21.29
C ARG A 51 -2.58 13.25 20.55
N ARG A 52 -2.60 13.25 19.21
CA ARG A 52 -1.42 12.99 18.39
C ARG A 52 -0.31 14.00 18.66
N GLU A 53 -0.64 15.28 18.70
CA GLU A 53 0.34 16.36 18.92
C GLU A 53 1.01 16.23 20.29
N TYR A 54 0.25 15.90 21.34
CA TYR A 54 0.80 15.64 22.67
C TYR A 54 1.87 14.54 22.65
N PHE A 55 1.57 13.38 22.06
CA PHE A 55 2.52 12.27 22.01
C PHE A 55 3.66 12.50 21.00
N LEU A 56 3.45 13.29 19.95
CA LEU A 56 4.53 13.72 19.06
C LEU A 56 5.53 14.63 19.77
N ASN A 57 5.07 15.52 20.65
CA ASN A 57 5.95 16.36 21.46
C ASN A 57 6.86 15.49 22.34
N LYS A 58 6.29 14.49 23.01
CA LYS A 58 7.08 13.49 23.77
C LYS A 58 8.04 12.69 22.89
N LEU A 59 7.59 12.27 21.70
CA LEU A 59 8.45 11.55 20.76
C LEU A 59 9.62 12.43 20.30
N ARG A 60 9.39 13.73 20.06
CA ARG A 60 10.43 14.69 19.69
C ARG A 60 11.48 14.84 20.79
N GLU A 61 11.07 14.88 22.05
CA GLU A 61 12.00 14.87 23.19
C GLU A 61 12.86 13.59 23.20
N LYS A 62 12.26 12.42 22.95
CA LYS A 62 12.98 11.15 22.85
C LYS A 62 13.95 11.09 21.67
N LEU A 63 13.59 11.67 20.53
CA LEU A 63 14.47 11.75 19.35
C LEU A 63 15.70 12.64 19.59
N GLY A 64 15.62 13.57 20.55
CA GLY A 64 16.76 14.36 21.03
C GLY A 64 17.77 13.57 21.87
N ASP A 65 17.39 12.40 22.38
CA ASP A 65 18.28 11.51 23.13
C ASP A 65 19.19 10.70 22.20
N SER A 66 20.50 10.91 22.31
CA SER A 66 21.48 10.20 21.50
C SER A 66 21.53 8.69 21.76
N GLU A 67 21.19 8.22 22.97
CA GLU A 67 21.16 6.79 23.28
C GLU A 67 19.95 6.11 22.63
N PHE A 68 18.82 6.80 22.57
CA PHE A 68 17.63 6.30 21.87
C PHE A 68 17.89 6.07 20.38
N ARG A 69 18.67 6.96 19.74
CA ARG A 69 19.08 6.81 18.33
C ARG A 69 20.10 5.71 18.08
N LYS A 70 20.80 5.23 19.11
CA LYS A 70 21.79 4.15 19.01
C LYS A 70 21.16 2.76 19.02
N ILE A 71 19.85 2.64 19.23
CA ILE A 71 19.14 1.36 19.17
C ILE A 71 19.38 0.71 17.79
N GLU A 72 19.71 -0.57 17.78
CA GLU A 72 19.98 -1.29 16.53
C GLU A 72 18.72 -1.31 15.64
N GLY A 73 18.91 -1.07 14.34
CA GLY A 73 17.81 -1.00 13.39
C GLY A 73 17.01 0.31 13.45
N PHE A 74 17.51 1.35 14.14
CA PHE A 74 16.91 2.67 14.08
C PHE A 74 16.84 3.17 12.63
N PRO A 75 15.69 3.70 12.16
CA PRO A 75 15.53 4.15 10.78
C PRO A 75 16.50 5.28 10.40
N LYS A 76 17.02 5.22 9.17
CA LYS A 76 17.88 6.26 8.60
C LYS A 76 17.03 7.38 8.01
N ALA A 77 16.50 8.24 8.87
CA ALA A 77 15.66 9.36 8.50
C ALA A 77 15.90 10.56 9.43
N ASP A 78 15.50 11.74 8.97
CA ASP A 78 15.46 12.92 9.84
C ASP A 78 14.25 12.86 10.82
N ASP A 79 14.27 13.71 11.83
CA ASP A 79 13.18 13.74 12.82
C ASP A 79 11.85 14.18 12.22
N LYS A 80 11.89 15.03 11.20
CA LYS A 80 10.69 15.57 10.57
C LYS A 80 9.93 14.43 9.90
N ASP A 81 10.60 13.53 9.19
CA ASP A 81 10.02 12.40 8.51
C ASP A 81 9.56 11.32 9.49
N ILE A 82 10.34 11.03 10.54
CA ILE A 82 9.92 10.11 11.61
C ILE A 82 8.63 10.61 12.26
N LEU A 83 8.56 11.89 12.64
CA LEU A 83 7.37 12.49 13.26
C LEU A 83 6.19 12.54 12.26
N LYS A 84 6.45 12.83 10.98
CA LYS A 84 5.42 12.89 9.92
C LYS A 84 4.78 11.53 9.65
N LEU A 85 5.53 10.43 9.77
CA LEU A 85 5.02 9.07 9.58
C LEU A 85 4.45 8.44 10.85
N SER A 86 4.73 8.99 12.04
CA SER A 86 4.29 8.45 13.31
C SER A 86 2.87 8.89 13.72
N ASP A 87 2.20 8.01 14.46
CA ASP A 87 0.92 8.23 15.17
C ASP A 87 1.02 7.70 16.61
N PRO A 88 1.93 8.27 17.43
CA PRO A 88 2.17 7.75 18.76
C PRO A 88 0.93 7.97 19.64
N PRO A 89 0.63 7.07 20.59
CA PRO A 89 1.48 5.94 20.99
C PRO A 89 1.23 4.66 20.17
N TYR A 90 0.28 4.68 19.23
CA TYR A 90 -0.15 3.49 18.47
C TYR A 90 0.84 3.06 17.39
N HIS A 91 1.52 4.00 16.75
CA HIS A 91 2.52 3.72 15.73
C HIS A 91 3.67 4.71 15.79
N THR A 92 4.91 4.22 15.75
CA THR A 92 6.09 5.06 15.53
C THR A 92 6.92 4.52 14.38
N ALA A 93 7.37 5.43 13.51
CA ALA A 93 8.32 5.17 12.43
C ALA A 93 9.77 5.05 12.94
N CYS A 94 9.94 4.58 14.18
CA CYS A 94 11.17 4.30 14.91
C CYS A 94 10.81 3.39 16.11
N PRO A 95 11.77 2.92 16.94
CA PRO A 95 11.45 2.17 18.16
C PRO A 95 10.45 2.92 19.03
N ASN A 96 9.33 2.31 19.37
CA ASN A 96 8.23 2.98 20.06
C ASN A 96 8.58 3.16 21.55
N PRO A 97 8.80 4.39 22.04
CA PRO A 97 9.23 4.62 23.41
C PRO A 97 8.09 4.49 24.43
N PHE A 98 6.85 4.29 23.97
CA PHE A 98 5.65 4.25 24.80
C PHE A 98 5.19 2.83 25.14
N LEU A 99 5.81 1.78 24.58
CA LEU A 99 5.30 0.40 24.74
C LEU A 99 5.27 -0.06 26.19
N ASP A 100 6.28 0.29 26.99
CA ASP A 100 6.32 0.01 28.43
C ASP A 100 5.15 0.67 29.18
N GLU A 101 4.97 1.98 28.99
CA GLU A 101 3.86 2.74 29.59
C GLU A 101 2.48 2.18 29.16
N ILE A 102 2.31 1.89 27.87
CA ILE A 102 1.10 1.27 27.32
C ILE A 102 0.83 -0.05 28.00
N LEU A 103 1.83 -0.93 28.06
CA LEU A 103 1.67 -2.28 28.55
C LEU A 103 1.32 -2.26 30.05
N ASN A 104 2.03 -1.48 30.85
CA ASN A 104 1.73 -1.31 32.28
C ASN A 104 0.30 -0.77 32.50
N PHE A 105 -0.12 0.23 31.72
CA PHE A 105 -1.48 0.76 31.78
C PHE A 105 -2.53 -0.32 31.47
N LEU A 106 -2.30 -1.12 30.43
CA LEU A 106 -3.21 -2.18 30.02
C LEU A 106 -3.23 -3.35 31.03
N GLN A 107 -2.10 -3.74 31.62
CA GLN A 107 -2.02 -4.79 32.64
C GLN A 107 -2.83 -4.40 33.88
N ASN A 108 -2.70 -3.16 34.35
CA ASN A 108 -3.48 -2.67 35.50
C ASN A 108 -4.99 -2.66 35.23
N SER A 109 -5.40 -2.60 33.96
CA SER A 109 -6.80 -2.69 33.55
C SER A 109 -7.32 -4.12 33.35
N LYS A 110 -6.43 -5.13 33.28
CA LYS A 110 -6.84 -6.53 33.17
C LYS A 110 -7.45 -6.97 34.50
N LYS A 111 -8.60 -7.65 34.43
CA LYS A 111 -9.07 -8.46 35.55
C LYS A 111 -8.14 -9.66 35.70
N GLU A 112 -7.62 -9.90 36.90
CA GLU A 112 -6.83 -11.10 37.20
C GLU A 112 -7.58 -12.35 36.72
N ASN A 113 -6.94 -13.11 35.84
CA ASN A 113 -7.39 -14.44 35.47
C ASN A 113 -6.32 -15.43 35.94
N SER A 114 -6.38 -15.76 37.23
CA SER A 114 -5.59 -16.84 37.83
C SER A 114 -6.17 -18.20 37.41
N LEU A 115 -5.73 -18.73 36.28
CA LEU A 115 -5.94 -20.13 35.95
C LEU A 115 -4.65 -20.72 35.43
N ASP A 116 -4.37 -21.94 35.86
CA ASP A 116 -3.31 -22.80 35.34
C ASP A 116 -3.46 -22.88 33.81
N TYR A 117 -2.49 -22.32 33.07
CA TYR A 117 -2.54 -22.28 31.61
C TYR A 117 -2.01 -23.60 31.07
N THR A 118 -2.91 -24.46 30.61
CA THR A 118 -2.56 -25.71 29.92
C THR A 118 -3.34 -25.78 28.60
N LYS A 119 -2.62 -25.92 27.48
CA LYS A 119 -3.18 -26.06 26.14
C LYS A 119 -2.37 -27.09 25.36
N GLU A 120 -3.07 -28.02 24.72
CA GLU A 120 -2.46 -28.96 23.78
C GLU A 120 -1.95 -28.23 22.53
N PRO A 121 -0.91 -28.75 21.84
CA PRO A 121 -0.47 -28.21 20.56
C PRO A 121 -1.62 -28.16 19.54
N PHE A 122 -1.74 -27.04 18.85
CA PHE A 122 -2.71 -26.87 17.78
C PHE A 122 -2.39 -27.79 16.60
N SER A 123 -3.31 -28.70 16.26
CA SER A 123 -3.06 -29.81 15.32
C SER A 123 -3.92 -29.77 14.04
N THR A 124 -4.66 -28.69 13.79
CA THR A 124 -5.53 -28.57 12.61
C THR A 124 -4.78 -27.93 11.44
N ASP A 125 -4.90 -28.51 10.24
CA ASP A 125 -4.38 -27.90 9.02
C ASP A 125 -5.07 -26.56 8.75
N VAL A 126 -4.28 -25.48 8.73
CA VAL A 126 -4.78 -24.13 8.47
C VAL A 126 -4.56 -23.79 7.00
N SER A 127 -5.60 -23.95 6.18
CA SER A 127 -5.61 -23.50 4.79
C SER A 127 -6.70 -22.45 4.59
N GLU A 128 -6.30 -21.20 4.39
CA GLU A 128 -7.20 -20.08 4.10
C GLU A 128 -6.88 -19.45 2.75
N GLY A 129 -7.93 -19.11 2.00
CA GLY A 129 -7.80 -18.47 0.69
C GLY A 129 -7.29 -17.03 0.76
N LYS A 130 -6.66 -16.56 -0.32
CA LYS A 130 -6.14 -15.18 -0.45
C LYS A 130 -7.14 -14.18 -1.07
N ASN A 131 -8.41 -14.57 -1.17
CA ASN A 131 -9.44 -13.80 -1.89
C ASN A 131 -10.24 -12.83 -1.00
N ASP A 132 -9.83 -12.67 0.26
CA ASP A 132 -10.49 -11.76 1.19
C ASP A 132 -10.21 -10.28 0.86
N LEU A 133 -11.19 -9.40 1.07
CA LEU A 133 -11.09 -7.97 0.77
C LEU A 133 -10.05 -7.27 1.65
N VAL A 134 -9.98 -7.62 2.94
CA VAL A 134 -8.96 -7.11 3.87
C VAL A 134 -7.58 -7.54 3.40
N TYR A 135 -7.42 -8.81 3.05
CA TYR A 135 -6.15 -9.33 2.55
C TYR A 135 -5.66 -8.59 1.30
N ASN A 136 -6.56 -8.28 0.38
CA ASN A 136 -6.28 -7.58 -0.88
C ASN A 136 -6.26 -6.05 -0.76
N ALA A 137 -6.50 -5.50 0.44
CA ALA A 137 -6.54 -4.06 0.67
C ALA A 137 -5.18 -3.37 0.51
N HIS A 138 -4.06 -4.09 0.57
CA HIS A 138 -2.73 -3.61 0.18
C HIS A 138 -1.86 -4.80 -0.22
N SER A 139 -1.17 -4.72 -1.36
CA SER A 139 -0.22 -5.75 -1.77
C SER A 139 1.10 -5.60 -1.01
N TYR A 140 1.74 -6.71 -0.65
CA TYR A 140 3.10 -6.72 -0.11
C TYR A 140 3.80 -8.01 -0.56
N HIS A 141 5.12 -8.10 -0.41
CA HIS A 141 5.91 -9.21 -0.96
C HIS A 141 5.45 -10.57 -0.44
N THR A 142 5.12 -10.64 0.84
CA THR A 142 4.54 -11.81 1.50
C THR A 142 3.47 -11.37 2.48
N LYS A 143 2.39 -12.13 2.55
CA LYS A 143 1.31 -11.90 3.51
C LYS A 143 0.68 -13.24 3.87
N VAL A 144 0.45 -13.44 5.15
CA VAL A 144 -0.35 -14.57 5.66
C VAL A 144 -1.80 -14.12 5.81
N PRO A 145 -2.80 -14.89 5.37
CA PRO A 145 -4.20 -14.57 5.63
C PRO A 145 -4.48 -14.44 7.13
N TYR A 146 -5.07 -13.32 7.56
CA TYR A 146 -5.39 -13.10 8.98
C TYR A 146 -6.30 -14.21 9.55
N LYS A 147 -7.19 -14.79 8.73
CA LYS A 147 -8.04 -15.93 9.08
C LYS A 147 -7.23 -17.15 9.54
N ALA A 148 -6.04 -17.35 8.99
CA ALA A 148 -5.13 -18.42 9.42
C ALA A 148 -4.56 -18.12 10.80
N VAL A 149 -4.08 -16.89 11.01
CA VAL A 149 -3.52 -16.41 12.28
C VAL A 149 -4.56 -16.44 13.40
N MET A 150 -5.82 -16.10 13.09
CA MET A 150 -6.93 -16.13 14.05
C MET A 150 -7.10 -17.49 14.72
N ARG A 151 -6.89 -18.60 14.00
CA ARG A 151 -7.06 -19.95 14.58
C ARG A 151 -6.05 -20.20 15.71
N TYR A 152 -4.79 -19.81 15.51
CA TYR A 152 -3.75 -19.90 16.54
C TYR A 152 -4.02 -18.96 17.71
N VAL A 153 -4.37 -17.70 17.43
CA VAL A 153 -4.68 -16.71 18.48
C VAL A 153 -5.86 -17.17 19.34
N LEU A 154 -6.94 -17.67 18.74
CA LEU A 154 -8.10 -18.18 19.47
C LEU A 154 -7.74 -19.40 20.34
N HIS A 155 -6.87 -20.27 19.86
CA HIS A 155 -6.50 -21.48 20.59
C HIS A 155 -5.64 -21.19 21.82
N TYR A 156 -4.64 -20.30 21.66
CA TYR A 156 -3.61 -20.05 22.67
C TYR A 156 -3.88 -18.85 23.58
N THR A 157 -4.88 -18.00 23.30
CA THR A 157 -5.10 -16.76 24.07
C THR A 157 -6.56 -16.57 24.46
N LYS A 158 -6.80 -15.72 25.46
CA LYS A 158 -8.10 -15.23 25.91
C LYS A 158 -8.31 -13.76 25.50
N PRO A 159 -9.56 -13.28 25.46
CA PRO A 159 -9.84 -11.85 25.28
C PRO A 159 -9.03 -10.98 26.26
N GLY A 160 -8.41 -9.92 25.74
CA GLY A 160 -7.56 -9.02 26.51
C GLY A 160 -6.08 -9.43 26.63
N ASP A 161 -5.71 -10.64 26.21
CA ASP A 161 -4.30 -11.08 26.20
C ASP A 161 -3.47 -10.27 25.19
N PHE A 162 -2.16 -10.25 25.42
CA PHE A 162 -1.15 -9.52 24.67
C PHE A 162 -0.41 -10.48 23.74
N VAL A 163 -0.51 -10.21 22.45
CA VAL A 163 0.13 -11.00 21.40
C VAL A 163 1.27 -10.19 20.79
N LEU A 164 2.48 -10.74 20.82
CA LEU A 164 3.63 -10.17 20.12
C LEU A 164 3.81 -10.85 18.76
N ASP A 165 3.97 -10.04 17.73
CA ASP A 165 4.47 -10.46 16.42
C ASP A 165 5.73 -9.67 16.07
N GLY A 166 6.85 -10.39 16.16
CA GLY A 166 8.18 -9.84 15.96
C GLY A 166 8.52 -9.53 14.50
N PHE A 167 7.83 -10.12 13.53
CA PHE A 167 8.10 -9.99 12.10
C PHE A 167 6.81 -9.69 11.35
N CYS A 168 6.14 -8.61 11.77
CA CYS A 168 4.72 -8.47 11.47
C CYS A 168 4.41 -8.25 9.99
N GLY A 169 5.37 -7.80 9.19
CA GLY A 169 5.15 -7.42 7.79
C GLY A 169 3.99 -6.43 7.71
N THR A 170 2.92 -6.81 7.00
CA THR A 170 1.72 -5.97 6.87
C THR A 170 0.79 -5.95 8.09
N GLY A 171 1.16 -6.58 9.21
CA GLY A 171 0.39 -6.55 10.45
C GLY A 171 -0.85 -7.43 10.49
N MET A 172 -0.85 -8.56 9.78
CA MET A 172 -2.00 -9.47 9.74
C MET A 172 -2.34 -10.08 11.10
N THR A 173 -1.35 -10.20 11.99
CA THR A 173 -1.57 -10.57 13.39
C THR A 173 -2.41 -9.53 14.12
N GLY A 174 -2.17 -8.23 13.92
CA GLY A 174 -3.00 -7.17 14.50
C GLY A 174 -4.44 -7.18 13.99
N VAL A 175 -4.63 -7.49 12.69
CA VAL A 175 -5.98 -7.71 12.13
C VAL A 175 -6.66 -8.92 12.78
N ALA A 176 -5.91 -10.02 12.94
CA ALA A 176 -6.42 -11.26 13.53
C ALA A 176 -6.84 -11.08 15.00
N THR A 177 -6.01 -10.45 15.83
CA THR A 177 -6.31 -10.19 17.25
C THR A 177 -7.54 -9.33 17.43
N GLY A 178 -7.72 -8.32 16.57
CA GLY A 178 -8.92 -7.48 16.55
C GLY A 178 -10.17 -8.27 16.14
N TYR A 179 -10.09 -9.04 15.06
CA TYR A 179 -11.23 -9.82 14.55
C TYR A 179 -11.62 -11.04 15.40
N CYS A 180 -10.81 -11.44 16.38
CA CYS A 180 -11.26 -12.38 17.41
C CYS A 180 -12.43 -11.82 18.26
N GLY A 181 -12.67 -10.51 18.22
CA GLY A 181 -13.83 -9.85 18.81
C GLY A 181 -15.04 -9.70 17.89
N GLU A 182 -15.00 -10.20 16.66
CA GLU A 182 -16.06 -10.03 15.66
C GLU A 182 -16.84 -11.34 15.41
N PRO A 183 -18.04 -11.51 16.00
CA PRO A 183 -18.83 -12.74 15.87
C PRO A 183 -19.11 -13.14 14.41
N ARG A 184 -19.26 -12.17 13.50
CA ARG A 184 -19.50 -12.48 12.09
C ARG A 184 -18.31 -13.22 11.46
N ILE A 185 -17.10 -12.71 11.67
CA ILE A 185 -15.87 -13.29 11.10
C ILE A 185 -15.57 -14.66 11.73
N LEU A 186 -15.82 -14.81 13.03
CA LEU A 186 -15.70 -16.10 13.71
C LEU A 186 -16.64 -17.17 13.13
N LYS A 187 -17.88 -16.80 12.79
CA LYS A 187 -18.82 -17.70 12.09
C LYS A 187 -18.34 -18.04 10.68
N GLU A 188 -17.77 -17.07 9.95
CA GLU A 188 -17.16 -17.33 8.63
C GLU A 188 -15.97 -18.31 8.68
N LEU A 189 -15.27 -18.39 9.81
CA LEU A 189 -14.20 -19.37 10.06
C LEU A 189 -14.70 -20.78 10.39
N GLY A 190 -16.02 -20.94 10.58
CA GLY A 190 -16.67 -22.21 10.94
C GLY A 190 -16.93 -22.39 12.43
N TYR A 191 -16.60 -21.41 13.28
CA TYR A 191 -16.84 -21.53 14.72
C TYR A 191 -18.32 -21.33 15.08
N LYS A 192 -18.79 -22.11 16.07
CA LYS A 192 -20.08 -21.91 16.71
C LYS A 192 -19.89 -21.00 17.94
N ILE A 193 -20.84 -20.09 18.15
CA ILE A 193 -20.82 -19.16 19.28
C ILE A 193 -22.13 -19.36 20.04
N ASN A 194 -22.03 -19.61 21.35
CA ASN A 194 -23.20 -19.76 22.21
C ASN A 194 -23.67 -18.40 22.80
N ASN A 195 -24.75 -18.42 23.57
CA ASN A 195 -25.35 -17.22 24.16
C ASN A 195 -24.46 -16.53 25.21
N LYS A 196 -23.42 -17.20 25.70
CA LYS A 196 -22.43 -16.66 26.65
C LYS A 196 -21.19 -16.11 25.95
N SER A 197 -21.20 -15.98 24.62
CA SER A 197 -20.04 -15.58 23.82
C SER A 197 -18.85 -16.55 23.93
N GLU A 198 -19.11 -17.81 24.22
CA GLU A 198 -18.10 -18.87 24.20
C GLU A 198 -18.01 -19.45 22.78
N ILE A 199 -16.79 -19.69 22.33
CA ILE A 199 -16.45 -20.21 21.01
C ILE A 199 -16.26 -21.72 21.15
N LEU A 200 -17.02 -22.47 20.35
CA LEU A 200 -17.06 -23.92 20.36
C LEU A 200 -16.38 -24.46 19.10
N ASN A 201 -15.62 -25.55 19.25
CA ASN A 201 -15.12 -26.32 18.12
C ASN A 201 -16.24 -27.20 17.50
N GLU A 202 -15.90 -27.99 16.48
CA GLU A 202 -16.84 -28.88 15.79
C GLU A 202 -17.46 -29.93 16.72
N ASN A 203 -16.70 -30.37 17.74
CA ASN A 203 -17.11 -31.35 18.76
C ASN A 203 -17.98 -30.74 19.87
N GLY A 204 -18.16 -29.41 19.87
CA GLY A 204 -18.94 -28.70 20.90
C GLY A 204 -18.15 -28.37 22.17
N GLU A 205 -16.82 -28.49 22.14
CA GLU A 205 -15.94 -28.13 23.26
C GLU A 205 -15.62 -26.64 23.22
N ILE A 206 -15.56 -26.00 24.39
CA ILE A 206 -15.21 -24.58 24.52
C ILE A 206 -13.70 -24.43 24.30
N ILE A 207 -13.31 -23.71 23.25
CA ILE A 207 -11.90 -23.47 22.93
C ILE A 207 -11.43 -22.06 23.33
N SER A 208 -12.34 -21.09 23.31
CA SER A 208 -12.06 -19.66 23.53
C SER A 208 -13.35 -18.89 23.86
N GLN A 209 -13.23 -17.60 24.13
CA GLN A 209 -14.33 -16.64 24.18
C GLN A 209 -14.19 -15.58 23.08
N VAL A 210 -15.31 -14.99 22.67
CA VAL A 210 -15.34 -13.86 21.75
C VAL A 210 -14.75 -12.64 22.46
N GLY A 211 -13.80 -11.98 21.80
CA GLY A 211 -13.24 -10.72 22.29
C GLY A 211 -11.90 -10.41 21.65
N ALA A 212 -11.59 -9.13 21.50
CA ALA A 212 -10.33 -8.69 20.93
C ALA A 212 -9.15 -8.93 21.89
N ARG A 213 -7.97 -9.18 21.32
CA ARG A 213 -6.68 -9.22 22.01
C ARG A 213 -5.90 -7.94 21.69
N PHE A 214 -4.90 -7.60 22.50
CA PHE A 214 -3.95 -6.56 22.14
C PHE A 214 -2.81 -7.15 21.31
N ALA A 215 -2.34 -6.41 20.32
CA ALA A 215 -1.21 -6.81 19.50
C ALA A 215 -0.07 -5.80 19.61
N PHE A 216 1.13 -6.32 19.82
CA PHE A 216 2.38 -5.59 19.72
C PHE A 216 3.10 -6.10 18.47
N LEU A 217 3.26 -5.22 17.48
CA LEU A 217 3.80 -5.56 16.18
C LEU A 217 5.14 -4.86 15.99
N THR A 218 6.16 -5.61 15.59
CA THR A 218 7.45 -5.03 15.22
C THR A 218 7.86 -5.47 13.83
N ASP A 219 8.50 -4.57 13.09
CA ASP A 219 9.21 -4.87 11.86
C ASP A 219 10.32 -3.84 11.67
N LEU A 220 11.41 -4.23 11.03
CA LEU A 220 12.51 -3.33 10.67
C LEU A 220 12.13 -2.36 9.55
N SER A 221 11.15 -2.73 8.72
CA SER A 221 10.76 -2.04 7.50
C SER A 221 9.75 -0.92 7.78
N PRO A 222 10.09 0.37 7.54
CA PRO A 222 9.13 1.48 7.63
C PRO A 222 7.89 1.30 6.76
N VAL A 223 8.01 0.72 5.54
CA VAL A 223 6.82 0.48 4.71
C VAL A 223 5.93 -0.61 5.31
N ALA A 224 6.53 -1.62 5.95
CA ALA A 224 5.78 -2.70 6.60
C ALA A 224 4.96 -2.17 7.78
N THR A 225 5.60 -1.44 8.69
CA THR A 225 4.95 -0.86 9.87
C THR A 225 3.93 0.22 9.51
N PHE A 226 4.18 1.02 8.47
CA PHE A 226 3.19 1.95 7.92
C PHE A 226 1.94 1.24 7.39
N ILE A 227 2.12 0.13 6.65
CA ILE A 227 1.00 -0.69 6.17
C ILE A 227 0.26 -1.34 7.36
N ALA A 228 0.99 -1.87 8.34
CA ALA A 228 0.44 -2.53 9.51
C ALA A 228 -0.40 -1.58 10.39
N SER A 229 0.10 -0.38 10.64
CA SER A 229 -0.63 0.64 11.41
C SER A 229 -1.89 1.10 10.67
N SER A 230 -1.83 1.22 9.34
CA SER A 230 -3.00 1.54 8.51
C SER A 230 -4.07 0.45 8.58
N TYR A 231 -3.66 -0.83 8.46
CA TYR A 231 -4.57 -1.98 8.58
C TYR A 231 -5.31 -2.03 9.92
N SER A 232 -4.60 -1.64 10.98
CA SER A 232 -5.11 -1.61 12.35
C SER A 232 -6.14 -0.51 12.59
N ASN A 233 -6.33 0.39 11.62
CA ASN A 233 -7.15 1.58 11.76
C ASN A 233 -8.11 1.80 10.57
N LEU A 234 -8.63 0.73 9.97
CA LEU A 234 -9.62 0.79 8.88
C LEU A 234 -11.08 0.87 9.38
N SER A 235 -11.32 1.56 10.50
CA SER A 235 -12.66 1.86 10.99
C SER A 235 -13.22 3.14 10.34
N ASP A 236 -14.55 3.26 10.25
CA ASP A 236 -15.29 4.42 9.72
C ASP A 236 -14.63 5.21 8.57
N LEU A 237 -14.64 4.64 7.37
CA LEU A 237 -13.97 5.22 6.20
C LEU A 237 -14.82 6.25 5.43
N ARG A 238 -16.05 6.54 5.88
CA ARG A 238 -17.02 7.33 5.09
C ARG A 238 -16.54 8.77 4.85
N ALA A 239 -16.10 9.45 5.92
CA ALA A 239 -15.59 10.81 5.86
C ALA A 239 -14.33 10.89 4.97
N PHE A 240 -13.36 10.01 5.25
CA PHE A 240 -12.15 9.87 4.44
C PHE A 240 -12.45 9.67 2.95
N ILE A 241 -13.35 8.74 2.59
CA ILE A 241 -13.65 8.44 1.17
C ILE A 241 -14.26 9.64 0.47
N LYS A 242 -15.15 10.38 1.14
CA LYS A 242 -15.77 11.58 0.58
C LYS A 242 -14.71 12.64 0.31
N GLU A 243 -13.86 12.91 1.30
CA GLU A 243 -12.78 13.89 1.17
C GLU A 243 -11.76 13.47 0.11
N ALA A 244 -11.24 12.25 0.17
CA ALA A 244 -10.25 11.74 -0.77
C ALA A 244 -10.75 11.78 -2.22
N LYS A 245 -12.03 11.48 -2.46
CA LYS A 245 -12.64 11.62 -3.79
C LYS A 245 -12.76 13.08 -4.22
N SER A 246 -13.13 13.97 -3.29
CA SER A 246 -13.22 15.41 -3.56
C SER A 246 -11.85 15.95 -3.99
N VAL A 247 -10.82 15.73 -3.17
CA VAL A 247 -9.46 16.19 -3.44
C VAL A 247 -8.90 15.61 -4.74
N LEU A 248 -9.17 14.31 -4.99
CA LEU A 248 -8.78 13.66 -6.24
C LEU A 248 -9.39 14.34 -7.47
N SER A 249 -10.68 14.70 -7.41
CA SER A 249 -11.35 15.41 -8.51
C SER A 249 -10.78 16.82 -8.72
N HIS A 250 -10.55 17.58 -7.65
CA HIS A 250 -9.97 18.93 -7.75
C HIS A 250 -8.56 18.92 -8.35
N LEU A 251 -7.69 17.98 -7.92
CA LEU A 251 -6.36 17.86 -8.52
C LEU A 251 -6.47 17.44 -9.99
N GLU A 252 -7.37 16.51 -10.32
CA GLU A 252 -7.61 16.08 -11.70
C GLU A 252 -8.08 17.23 -12.60
N GLU A 253 -8.87 18.18 -12.11
CA GLU A 253 -9.24 19.38 -12.87
C GLU A 253 -8.02 20.25 -13.22
N SER A 254 -7.01 20.31 -12.35
CA SER A 254 -5.81 21.14 -12.56
C SER A 254 -4.73 20.49 -13.43
N ILE A 255 -4.45 19.19 -13.25
CA ILE A 255 -3.34 18.49 -13.92
C ILE A 255 -3.80 17.28 -14.74
N GLY A 256 -5.10 17.02 -14.84
CA GLY A 256 -5.66 15.89 -15.57
C GLY A 256 -5.42 15.94 -17.08
N TRP A 257 -5.11 17.12 -17.62
CA TRP A 257 -4.73 17.35 -19.03
C TRP A 257 -3.57 16.45 -19.47
N VAL A 258 -2.69 16.01 -18.57
CA VAL A 258 -1.59 15.07 -18.90
C VAL A 258 -2.12 13.72 -19.39
N TYR A 259 -3.36 13.36 -19.01
CA TYR A 259 -4.08 12.18 -19.47
C TYR A 259 -5.17 12.52 -20.50
N GLU A 260 -4.97 13.56 -21.31
CA GLU A 260 -5.84 13.90 -22.43
C GLU A 260 -5.11 13.83 -23.78
N PHE A 261 -5.84 13.44 -24.83
CA PHE A 261 -5.38 13.43 -26.21
C PHE A 261 -6.55 13.79 -27.12
N ASP A 262 -6.42 14.85 -27.92
CA ASP A 262 -7.49 15.41 -28.77
C ASP A 262 -8.82 15.60 -28.02
N GLY A 263 -8.77 16.16 -26.80
CA GLY A 263 -9.94 16.37 -25.94
C GLY A 263 -10.57 15.08 -25.40
N ASN A 264 -9.92 13.93 -25.56
CA ASN A 264 -10.39 12.64 -25.05
C ASN A 264 -9.49 12.13 -23.93
N ARG A 265 -10.11 11.58 -22.88
CA ARG A 265 -9.42 10.98 -21.74
C ARG A 265 -8.66 9.71 -22.16
N ILE A 266 -7.38 9.66 -21.81
CA ILE A 266 -6.50 8.50 -21.93
C ILE A 266 -6.76 7.58 -20.73
N ASN A 267 -7.16 6.33 -21.00
CA ASN A 267 -7.33 5.30 -19.97
C ASN A 267 -5.99 4.61 -19.65
N SER A 268 -5.19 4.38 -20.69
CA SER A 268 -3.87 3.75 -20.60
C SER A 268 -3.01 4.07 -21.81
N ALA A 269 -1.71 3.97 -21.64
CA ALA A 269 -0.71 4.18 -22.68
C ALA A 269 0.32 3.04 -22.68
N VAL A 270 0.86 2.72 -23.85
CA VAL A 270 1.83 1.65 -24.04
C VAL A 270 3.19 2.24 -24.35
N TRP A 271 4.18 1.88 -23.55
CA TRP A 271 5.57 2.29 -23.72
C TRP A 271 6.43 1.09 -24.09
N SER A 272 7.33 1.28 -25.05
CA SER A 272 8.23 0.24 -25.54
C SER A 272 9.68 0.63 -25.32
N ASP A 273 10.49 -0.34 -24.91
CA ASP A 273 11.95 -0.28 -25.05
C ASP A 273 12.34 -0.02 -26.52
N VAL A 274 13.39 0.77 -26.71
CA VAL A 274 14.17 0.82 -27.94
C VAL A 274 15.45 0.03 -27.74
N PHE A 275 15.76 -0.85 -28.70
CA PHE A 275 16.99 -1.62 -28.73
C PHE A 275 17.82 -1.24 -29.95
N LEU A 276 19.13 -1.51 -29.90
CA LEU A 276 20.04 -1.41 -31.03
C LEU A 276 20.25 -2.81 -31.62
N CYS A 277 20.26 -2.89 -32.94
CA CYS A 277 20.73 -4.07 -33.64
C CYS A 277 22.26 -4.18 -33.48
N PRO A 278 22.81 -5.28 -32.93
CA PRO A 278 24.25 -5.42 -32.77
C PRO A 278 25.01 -5.54 -34.11
N ASN A 279 24.31 -5.82 -35.21
CA ASN A 279 24.93 -5.97 -36.54
C ASN A 279 25.00 -4.65 -37.31
N CYS A 280 23.94 -3.84 -37.29
CA CYS A 280 23.87 -2.61 -38.10
C CYS A 280 23.65 -1.33 -37.28
N GLY A 281 23.58 -1.41 -35.96
CA GLY A 281 23.41 -0.25 -35.06
C GLY A 281 22.03 0.41 -35.09
N GLN A 282 21.09 -0.05 -35.93
CA GLN A 282 19.79 0.58 -36.10
C GLN A 282 18.91 0.48 -34.83
N ASP A 283 18.21 1.56 -34.51
CA ASP A 283 17.13 1.61 -33.52
C ASP A 283 15.97 0.68 -33.91
N ILE A 284 15.58 -0.19 -32.98
CA ILE A 284 14.47 -1.12 -33.09
C ILE A 284 13.49 -0.84 -31.96
N VAL A 285 12.35 -0.24 -32.30
CA VAL A 285 11.21 -0.12 -31.38
C VAL A 285 10.63 -1.51 -31.14
N PHE A 286 10.80 -2.05 -29.93
CA PHE A 286 10.50 -3.45 -29.63
C PHE A 286 9.04 -3.81 -29.93
N TRP A 287 8.10 -2.92 -29.63
CA TRP A 287 6.67 -3.08 -29.93
C TRP A 287 6.36 -3.44 -31.38
N ASN A 288 7.09 -2.84 -32.35
CA ASN A 288 6.82 -3.00 -33.78
C ASN A 288 7.24 -4.36 -34.32
N VAL A 289 8.21 -5.01 -33.68
CA VAL A 289 8.86 -6.24 -34.17
C VAL A 289 8.55 -7.45 -33.30
N ALA A 290 8.29 -7.24 -32.01
CA ALA A 290 8.12 -8.31 -31.06
C ALA A 290 6.71 -8.90 -31.06
N ARG A 291 5.75 -8.30 -31.78
CA ARG A 291 4.35 -8.75 -31.84
C ARG A 291 4.03 -9.31 -33.21
N LYS A 292 3.55 -10.56 -33.26
CA LYS A 292 2.94 -11.16 -34.46
C LYS A 292 1.69 -11.93 -34.04
N ASN A 293 0.54 -11.63 -34.65
CA ASN A 293 -0.77 -12.23 -34.33
C ASN A 293 -1.09 -12.24 -32.82
N GLY A 294 -0.81 -11.13 -32.12
CA GLY A 294 -1.03 -11.00 -30.68
C GLY A 294 -0.06 -11.77 -29.77
N LYS A 295 0.92 -12.50 -30.34
CA LYS A 295 1.93 -13.25 -29.57
C LYS A 295 3.30 -12.58 -29.61
N MET A 296 3.98 -12.63 -28.46
CA MET A 296 5.37 -12.19 -28.32
C MET A 296 6.31 -13.13 -29.06
N GLN A 297 7.13 -12.60 -29.96
CA GLN A 297 8.15 -13.35 -30.68
C GLN A 297 9.44 -13.39 -29.86
N LYS A 298 10.07 -14.58 -29.76
CA LYS A 298 11.38 -14.74 -29.09
C LYS A 298 12.52 -14.17 -29.93
N SER A 299 12.39 -14.23 -31.26
CA SER A 299 13.33 -13.68 -32.23
C SER A 299 12.61 -13.22 -33.48
N PHE A 300 13.20 -12.25 -34.19
CA PHE A 300 12.64 -11.64 -35.40
C PHE A 300 13.78 -11.08 -36.27
N PRO A 301 13.57 -10.94 -37.59
CA PRO A 301 14.56 -10.29 -38.45
C PRO A 301 14.61 -8.79 -38.17
N CYS A 302 15.82 -8.23 -38.11
CA CYS A 302 16.03 -6.79 -38.04
C CYS A 302 15.33 -6.11 -39.25
N PRO A 303 14.56 -5.03 -39.05
CA PRO A 303 13.91 -4.33 -40.15
C PRO A 303 14.89 -3.75 -41.19
N ALA A 304 16.11 -3.37 -40.77
CA ALA A 304 17.11 -2.75 -41.64
C ALA A 304 18.04 -3.76 -42.33
N CYS A 305 18.75 -4.61 -41.57
CA CYS A 305 19.76 -5.53 -42.12
C CYS A 305 19.31 -6.99 -42.20
N ARG A 306 18.08 -7.32 -41.76
CA ARG A 306 17.48 -8.66 -41.76
C ARG A 306 18.16 -9.72 -40.89
N SER A 307 19.28 -9.41 -40.23
CA SER A 307 19.89 -10.29 -39.21
C SER A 307 18.85 -10.69 -38.16
N VAL A 308 18.84 -11.97 -37.79
CA VAL A 308 17.90 -12.47 -36.78
C VAL A 308 18.37 -12.00 -35.41
N VAL A 309 17.49 -11.31 -34.69
CA VAL A 309 17.77 -10.72 -33.37
C VAL A 309 16.69 -11.10 -32.36
N GLY A 310 17.01 -11.00 -31.07
CA GLY A 310 16.05 -11.27 -29.99
C GLY A 310 16.51 -10.71 -28.64
N LYS A 311 15.64 -10.77 -27.63
CA LYS A 311 15.98 -10.33 -26.26
C LYS A 311 17.07 -11.17 -25.59
N SER A 312 17.30 -12.36 -26.12
CA SER A 312 18.35 -13.28 -25.68
C SER A 312 18.97 -13.93 -26.90
N ALA A 313 20.25 -14.28 -26.80
CA ALA A 313 20.91 -15.06 -27.83
C ALA A 313 20.27 -16.46 -27.91
N SER A 314 20.15 -17.00 -29.12
CA SER A 314 19.53 -18.29 -29.36
C SER A 314 20.27 -19.06 -30.44
N LYS A 315 20.83 -20.23 -30.09
CA LYS A 315 21.50 -21.11 -31.05
C LYS A 315 20.51 -21.72 -32.05
N SER A 316 19.29 -22.04 -31.61
CA SER A 316 18.29 -22.71 -32.46
C SER A 316 17.72 -21.78 -33.55
N THR A 317 17.58 -20.50 -33.26
CA THR A 317 17.04 -19.51 -34.20
C THR A 317 18.12 -18.65 -34.86
N GLY A 318 19.39 -18.80 -34.45
CA GLY A 318 20.49 -17.92 -34.87
C GLY A 318 20.38 -16.49 -34.36
N ALA A 319 19.50 -16.23 -33.38
CA ALA A 319 19.24 -14.88 -32.92
C ALA A 319 20.41 -14.32 -32.10
N VAL A 320 20.88 -13.13 -32.47
CA VAL A 320 21.84 -12.35 -31.68
C VAL A 320 21.08 -11.52 -30.64
N LYS A 321 21.66 -11.39 -29.43
CA LYS A 321 21.06 -10.60 -28.35
C LYS A 321 21.05 -9.12 -28.72
N LEU A 322 19.89 -8.49 -28.61
CA LEU A 322 19.73 -7.04 -28.76
C LEU A 322 20.47 -6.26 -27.67
N GLU A 323 21.01 -5.12 -28.04
CA GLU A 323 21.60 -4.15 -27.11
C GLU A 323 20.58 -3.09 -26.74
N ARG A 324 20.59 -2.61 -25.49
CA ARG A 324 19.63 -1.60 -25.04
C ARG A 324 20.07 -0.23 -25.54
N ALA A 325 19.17 0.52 -26.17
CA ALA A 325 19.46 1.89 -26.57
C ALA A 325 19.38 2.81 -25.35
N PHE A 326 20.29 3.78 -25.27
CA PHE A 326 20.32 4.81 -24.25
C PHE A 326 20.30 6.18 -24.92
N GLU A 327 19.73 7.16 -24.24
CA GLU A 327 19.77 8.55 -24.64
C GLU A 327 20.22 9.43 -23.48
N THR A 328 20.87 10.54 -23.82
CA THR A 328 21.22 11.57 -22.85
C THR A 328 20.20 12.68 -22.91
N GLN A 329 19.58 12.99 -21.77
CA GLN A 329 18.59 14.05 -21.65
C GLN A 329 18.73 14.79 -20.32
N TYR A 330 18.31 16.05 -20.30
CA TYR A 330 18.15 16.78 -19.04
C TYR A 330 16.94 16.24 -18.28
N ASP A 331 17.14 15.87 -17.02
CA ASP A 331 16.10 15.39 -16.11
C ASP A 331 15.63 16.54 -15.20
N PRO A 332 14.35 16.96 -15.28
CA PRO A 332 13.85 18.09 -14.50
C PRO A 332 13.72 17.79 -13.00
N VAL A 333 13.68 16.52 -12.60
CA VAL A 333 13.60 16.09 -11.20
C VAL A 333 14.99 16.03 -10.58
N LEU A 334 15.95 15.40 -11.28
CA LEU A 334 17.34 15.32 -10.83
C LEU A 334 18.13 16.63 -11.05
N LYS A 335 17.64 17.51 -11.93
CA LYS A 335 18.24 18.79 -12.33
C LYS A 335 19.65 18.65 -12.95
N GLU A 336 19.88 17.54 -13.64
CA GLU A 336 21.14 17.25 -14.32
C GLU A 336 20.91 16.51 -15.64
N SER A 337 21.97 16.38 -16.45
CA SER A 337 21.93 15.57 -17.66
C SER A 337 22.23 14.11 -17.33
N VAL A 338 21.27 13.23 -17.59
CA VAL A 338 21.35 11.81 -17.28
C VAL A 338 21.32 10.94 -18.54
N ARG A 339 22.00 9.81 -18.46
CA ARG A 339 21.93 8.75 -19.48
C ARG A 339 20.89 7.72 -19.05
N VAL A 340 19.75 7.69 -19.73
CA VAL A 340 18.62 6.81 -19.41
C VAL A 340 18.30 5.86 -20.57
N PRO A 341 17.67 4.71 -20.30
CA PRO A 341 17.21 3.82 -21.36
C PRO A 341 16.18 4.53 -22.23
N LYS A 342 16.31 4.36 -23.55
CA LYS A 342 15.40 4.99 -24.51
C LYS A 342 14.06 4.23 -24.53
N PHE A 343 12.99 4.96 -24.22
CA PHE A 343 11.61 4.47 -24.29
C PHE A 343 10.79 5.32 -25.23
N VAL A 344 9.89 4.69 -25.98
CA VAL A 344 8.96 5.39 -26.87
C VAL A 344 7.53 5.03 -26.53
N LEU A 345 6.66 6.04 -26.54
CA LEU A 345 5.23 5.89 -26.44
C LEU A 345 4.70 5.45 -27.81
N VAL A 346 4.04 4.29 -27.87
CA VAL A 346 3.67 3.64 -29.15
C VAL A 346 2.16 3.57 -29.40
N GLU A 347 1.37 3.50 -28.34
CA GLU A 347 -0.10 3.41 -28.43
C GLU A 347 -0.74 4.08 -27.21
N GLN A 348 -1.88 4.72 -27.41
CA GLN A 348 -2.76 5.21 -26.34
C GLN A 348 -4.17 4.66 -26.50
N ASN A 349 -4.77 4.24 -25.39
CA ASN A 349 -6.18 3.87 -25.34
C ASN A 349 -7.00 5.05 -24.82
N VAL A 350 -7.81 5.64 -25.68
CA VAL A 350 -8.66 6.79 -25.36
C VAL A 350 -10.12 6.39 -25.22
N LYS A 351 -10.86 7.13 -24.39
CA LYS A 351 -12.30 6.97 -24.23
C LYS A 351 -13.04 8.01 -25.06
N LYS A 352 -13.61 7.60 -26.20
CA LYS A 352 -14.50 8.42 -27.03
C LYS A 352 -15.96 8.08 -26.70
N GLY A 353 -16.58 8.87 -25.83
CA GLY A 353 -17.92 8.61 -25.30
C GLY A 353 -18.00 7.29 -24.51
N LYS A 354 -18.72 6.30 -25.03
CA LYS A 354 -18.82 4.94 -24.42
C LYS A 354 -17.83 3.94 -25.00
N LYS A 355 -17.16 4.25 -26.11
CA LYS A 355 -16.23 3.34 -26.79
C LYS A 355 -14.79 3.62 -26.36
N ARG A 356 -13.97 2.59 -26.42
CA ARG A 356 -12.51 2.69 -26.28
C ARG A 356 -11.88 2.51 -27.64
N GLU A 357 -10.91 3.34 -27.95
CA GLU A 357 -10.16 3.30 -29.21
C GLU A 357 -8.67 3.29 -28.89
N SER A 358 -7.91 2.44 -29.58
CA SER A 358 -6.45 2.44 -29.52
C SER A 358 -5.90 3.27 -30.68
N ILE A 359 -5.14 4.31 -30.35
CA ILE A 359 -4.49 5.22 -31.29
C ILE A 359 -3.00 4.89 -31.30
N THR A 360 -2.45 4.60 -32.49
CA THR A 360 -1.00 4.47 -32.68
C THR A 360 -0.40 5.85 -32.81
N LEU A 361 0.68 6.11 -32.07
CA LEU A 361 1.29 7.43 -32.03
C LEU A 361 2.50 7.51 -32.96
N THR A 362 2.71 8.70 -33.50
CA THR A 362 3.91 9.03 -34.28
C THR A 362 5.05 9.51 -33.36
N PRO A 363 6.31 9.47 -33.81
CA PRO A 363 7.43 10.02 -33.03
C PRO A 363 7.26 11.49 -32.64
N SER A 364 6.64 12.31 -33.50
CA SER A 364 6.35 13.72 -33.23
C SER A 364 5.35 13.90 -32.08
N ASP A 365 4.32 13.06 -31.99
CA ASP A 365 3.33 13.13 -30.90
C ASP A 365 3.98 12.89 -29.54
N SER A 366 4.92 11.94 -29.49
CA SER A 366 5.68 11.62 -28.27
C SER A 366 6.59 12.78 -27.85
N GLN A 367 7.28 13.43 -28.80
CA GLN A 367 8.24 14.50 -28.51
C GLN A 367 7.55 15.76 -27.96
N ASN A 368 6.46 16.19 -28.59
CA ASN A 368 5.70 17.37 -28.15
C ASN A 368 5.23 17.21 -26.70
N PHE A 369 4.70 16.03 -26.36
CA PHE A 369 4.25 15.74 -25.00
C PHE A 369 5.38 15.82 -23.96
N HIS A 370 6.53 15.22 -24.25
CA HIS A 370 7.69 15.28 -23.36
C HIS A 370 8.18 16.71 -23.14
N GLN A 371 8.10 17.56 -24.16
CA GLN A 371 8.53 18.95 -24.05
C GLN A 371 7.60 19.77 -23.15
N THR A 372 6.28 19.60 -23.26
CA THR A 372 5.33 20.29 -22.39
C THR A 372 5.58 19.97 -20.92
N LEU A 373 5.67 18.68 -20.56
CA LEU A 373 5.85 18.27 -19.17
C LEU A 373 7.21 18.66 -18.58
N ARG A 374 8.25 18.80 -19.41
CA ARG A 374 9.57 19.26 -18.97
C ARG A 374 9.57 20.71 -18.49
N ASN A 375 8.65 21.54 -19.00
CA ASN A 375 8.55 22.95 -18.64
C ASN A 375 7.63 23.19 -17.42
N GLU A 376 6.96 22.14 -16.94
CA GLU A 376 6.10 22.23 -15.76
C GLU A 376 6.92 22.34 -14.47
N LYS A 377 6.28 22.88 -13.43
CA LYS A 377 6.83 22.85 -12.08
C LYS A 377 6.62 21.46 -11.47
N TRP A 378 7.70 20.69 -11.34
CA TRP A 378 7.65 19.35 -10.76
C TRP A 378 7.39 19.38 -9.25
N PRO A 379 6.58 18.44 -8.72
CA PRO A 379 6.39 18.28 -7.28
C PRO A 379 7.66 17.73 -6.62
N GLU A 380 7.72 17.79 -5.28
CA GLU A 380 8.79 17.14 -4.53
C GLU A 380 8.68 15.62 -4.71
N ILE A 381 9.76 15.01 -5.22
CA ILE A 381 9.82 13.61 -5.63
C ILE A 381 11.14 13.02 -5.10
N PRO A 382 11.11 11.80 -4.54
CA PRO A 382 12.32 11.05 -4.19
C PRO A 382 13.27 10.84 -5.37
N ILE A 383 14.55 11.07 -5.12
CA ILE A 383 15.62 10.98 -6.13
C ILE A 383 16.69 9.95 -5.75
N ASP A 384 16.37 9.05 -4.83
CA ASP A 384 17.32 8.06 -4.34
C ASP A 384 17.78 7.10 -5.44
N GLN A 385 19.07 6.77 -5.37
CA GLN A 385 19.68 5.77 -6.23
C GLN A 385 19.49 4.38 -5.63
N PHE A 386 19.14 3.42 -6.48
CA PHE A 386 19.15 2.02 -6.08
C PHE A 386 20.57 1.59 -5.71
N PHE A 387 20.74 1.01 -4.52
CA PHE A 387 21.99 0.39 -4.11
C PHE A 387 22.19 -0.96 -4.83
N PRO A 388 23.43 -1.41 -5.12
CA PRO A 388 23.68 -2.69 -5.76
C PRO A 388 23.24 -3.89 -4.88
N GLY A 389 22.43 -4.78 -5.45
CA GLY A 389 21.85 -5.94 -4.77
C GLY A 389 21.31 -6.97 -5.76
N ARG A 390 20.78 -8.11 -5.30
CA ARG A 390 20.31 -9.21 -6.17
C ARG A 390 19.12 -8.80 -7.04
N GLN A 391 18.19 -8.03 -6.49
CA GLN A 391 16.99 -7.52 -7.15
C GLN A 391 17.24 -6.16 -7.82
N THR A 392 17.88 -5.21 -7.13
CA THR A 392 18.17 -3.88 -7.69
C THR A 392 19.13 -3.95 -8.88
N ASN A 393 20.10 -4.88 -8.92
CA ASN A 393 20.96 -5.05 -10.10
C ASN A 393 20.18 -5.47 -11.35
N LYS A 394 19.00 -6.09 -11.22
CA LYS A 394 18.14 -6.37 -12.37
C LYS A 394 17.61 -5.08 -12.99
N LEU A 395 17.43 -4.03 -12.20
CA LEU A 395 17.08 -2.69 -12.67
C LEU A 395 18.31 -1.96 -13.21
N ILE A 396 19.37 -1.87 -12.40
CA ILE A 396 20.58 -1.09 -12.72
C ILE A 396 21.26 -1.66 -13.97
N ASN A 397 21.61 -2.95 -13.95
CA ASN A 397 22.36 -3.57 -15.05
C ASN A 397 21.45 -4.17 -16.12
N GLY A 398 20.26 -4.65 -15.75
CA GLY A 398 19.34 -5.30 -16.68
C GLY A 398 18.51 -4.31 -17.50
N SER A 399 18.00 -3.27 -16.85
CA SER A 399 17.11 -2.28 -17.46
C SER A 399 17.77 -0.92 -17.68
N GLY A 400 18.90 -0.63 -17.03
CA GLY A 400 19.55 0.68 -17.06
C GLY A 400 18.84 1.74 -16.21
N ILE A 401 18.02 1.31 -15.23
CA ILE A 401 17.28 2.19 -14.32
C ILE A 401 18.07 2.29 -13.01
N SER A 402 18.57 3.48 -12.69
CA SER A 402 19.40 3.73 -11.50
C SER A 402 18.69 4.46 -10.37
N HIS A 403 17.67 5.27 -10.66
CA HIS A 403 16.96 6.08 -9.67
C HIS A 403 15.51 5.63 -9.50
N VAL A 404 14.94 5.81 -8.31
CA VAL A 404 13.54 5.45 -8.01
C VAL A 404 12.54 6.21 -8.89
N CYS A 405 12.79 7.49 -9.18
CA CYS A 405 11.95 8.30 -10.05
C CYS A 405 11.88 7.76 -11.50
N HIS A 406 12.93 7.07 -11.97
CA HIS A 406 12.97 6.46 -13.31
C HIS A 406 12.16 5.16 -13.42
N MET A 407 11.63 4.64 -12.31
CA MET A 407 10.68 3.53 -12.31
C MET A 407 9.28 3.93 -12.80
N TYR A 408 9.04 5.20 -13.12
CA TYR A 408 7.77 5.68 -13.64
C TYR A 408 7.96 6.26 -15.05
N THR A 409 6.85 6.42 -15.76
CA THR A 409 6.83 7.29 -16.94
C THR A 409 6.76 8.74 -16.46
N PRO A 410 7.17 9.73 -17.28
CA PRO A 410 7.13 11.13 -16.85
C PRO A 410 5.74 11.58 -16.36
N ARG A 411 4.67 11.17 -17.05
CA ARG A 411 3.29 11.42 -16.62
C ARG A 411 2.95 10.81 -15.29
N ALA A 412 3.25 9.51 -15.16
CA ALA A 412 2.93 8.79 -13.95
C ALA A 412 3.67 9.39 -12.76
N LEU A 413 4.94 9.75 -12.93
CA LEU A 413 5.75 10.40 -11.90
C LEU A 413 5.18 11.75 -11.48
N PHE A 414 4.85 12.62 -12.45
CA PHE A 414 4.32 13.96 -12.19
C PHE A 414 3.00 13.92 -11.42
N VAL A 415 2.06 13.06 -11.84
CA VAL A 415 0.77 12.91 -11.16
C VAL A 415 0.92 12.22 -9.81
N TYR A 416 1.73 11.15 -9.72
CA TYR A 416 1.93 10.45 -8.45
C TYR A 416 2.62 11.30 -7.40
N GLY A 417 3.67 12.04 -7.79
CA GLY A 417 4.34 13.00 -6.91
C GLY A 417 3.39 14.11 -6.46
N SER A 418 2.57 14.65 -7.37
CA SER A 418 1.57 15.68 -7.01
C SER A 418 0.55 15.15 -6.00
N LEU A 419 0.06 13.91 -6.18
CA LEU A 419 -0.85 13.26 -5.24
C LEU A 419 -0.19 12.99 -3.88
N TRP A 420 1.07 12.57 -3.85
CA TRP A 420 1.78 12.22 -2.61
C TRP A 420 1.99 13.42 -1.69
N ASN A 421 2.14 14.61 -2.27
CA ASN A 421 2.32 15.88 -1.57
C ASN A 421 1.02 16.46 -0.99
N ILE A 422 -0.13 15.81 -1.20
CA ILE A 422 -1.41 16.26 -0.63
C ILE A 422 -1.50 15.89 0.85
N GLU A 423 -1.97 16.84 1.65
CA GLU A 423 -2.41 16.64 3.03
C GLU A 423 -3.92 16.84 3.12
N LEU A 424 -4.59 15.94 3.84
CA LEU A 424 -6.04 15.95 4.05
C LEU A 424 -6.33 16.56 5.43
N SER A 425 -7.61 16.75 5.74
CA SER A 425 -8.13 17.39 6.96
C SER A 425 -7.59 16.87 8.29
N SER A 426 -7.09 15.62 8.33
CA SER A 426 -6.46 15.03 9.51
C SER A 426 -5.26 14.18 9.12
N TYR A 427 -4.38 13.90 10.10
CA TYR A 427 -3.29 12.94 9.92
C TYR A 427 -3.82 11.57 9.46
N ARG A 428 -4.91 11.08 10.08
CA ARG A 428 -5.51 9.78 9.74
C ARG A 428 -5.93 9.74 8.28
N HIS A 429 -6.62 10.77 7.79
CA HIS A 429 -7.06 10.83 6.39
C HIS A 429 -5.86 10.91 5.44
N THR A 430 -4.83 11.67 5.80
CA THR A 430 -3.58 11.76 5.04
C THR A 430 -2.88 10.40 4.97
N SER A 431 -2.78 9.69 6.10
CA SER A 431 -2.19 8.35 6.20
C SER A 431 -2.96 7.33 5.36
N LEU A 432 -4.30 7.31 5.44
CA LEU A 432 -5.15 6.44 4.60
C LEU A 432 -5.04 6.76 3.11
N PHE A 433 -4.87 8.03 2.75
CA PHE A 433 -4.65 8.44 1.36
C PHE A 433 -3.30 7.93 0.83
N ARG A 434 -2.23 8.09 1.61
CA ARG A 434 -0.88 7.56 1.31
C ARG A 434 -0.87 6.03 1.27
N TYR A 435 -1.61 5.35 2.15
CA TYR A 435 -1.85 3.90 2.08
C TYR A 435 -2.51 3.47 0.78
N CYS A 436 -3.49 4.24 0.28
CA CYS A 436 -4.10 3.97 -1.02
C CYS A 436 -3.08 4.17 -2.15
N LEU A 437 -2.28 5.24 -2.10
CA LEU A 437 -1.24 5.55 -3.08
C LEU A 437 -0.13 4.49 -3.12
N SER A 438 0.40 4.05 -1.98
CA SER A 438 1.42 3.00 -1.91
C SER A 438 0.88 1.67 -2.45
N SER A 439 -0.41 1.38 -2.21
CA SER A 439 -1.03 0.14 -2.66
C SER A 439 -1.20 0.02 -4.18
N ILE A 440 -1.15 1.14 -4.90
CA ILE A 440 -1.26 1.15 -6.37
C ILE A 440 0.10 1.24 -7.06
N ASN A 441 1.20 1.34 -6.31
CA ASN A 441 2.54 1.61 -6.85
C ASN A 441 2.96 0.64 -7.97
N ASN A 442 2.70 -0.66 -7.78
CA ASN A 442 3.02 -1.68 -8.78
C ASN A 442 2.19 -1.57 -10.07
N TYR A 443 1.01 -0.94 -10.03
CA TYR A 443 0.11 -0.79 -11.18
C TYR A 443 0.37 0.46 -12.02
N ILE A 444 1.08 1.44 -11.45
CA ILE A 444 1.35 2.75 -12.07
C ILE A 444 2.81 2.92 -12.46
N SER A 445 3.70 2.08 -11.92
CA SER A 445 5.13 2.06 -12.25
C SER A 445 5.43 1.17 -13.46
N ARG A 446 6.67 1.23 -13.92
CA ARG A 446 7.24 0.41 -14.99
C ARG A 446 7.26 -1.08 -14.67
N LYS A 447 6.94 -1.52 -13.45
CA LYS A 447 6.69 -2.94 -13.14
C LYS A 447 5.45 -3.48 -13.86
N GLN A 448 4.52 -2.60 -14.24
CA GLN A 448 3.30 -2.97 -14.92
C GLN A 448 3.53 -3.28 -16.41
N GLY A 449 3.58 -4.58 -16.74
CA GLY A 449 3.74 -5.05 -18.12
C GLY A 449 2.44 -5.05 -18.91
N TYR A 450 2.55 -4.90 -20.23
CA TYR A 450 1.40 -4.94 -21.15
C TYR A 450 0.71 -6.32 -21.21
N PHE A 451 1.50 -7.40 -21.22
CA PHE A 451 1.00 -8.78 -21.33
C PHE A 451 0.82 -9.48 -19.97
N GLY A 452 1.14 -8.80 -18.86
CA GLY A 452 1.08 -9.38 -17.52
C GLY A 452 -0.26 -9.14 -16.83
N GLY A 453 -0.56 -9.96 -15.81
CA GLY A 453 -1.53 -9.60 -14.78
C GLY A 453 -1.12 -8.29 -14.10
N GLY A 454 -2.08 -7.57 -13.52
CA GLY A 454 -1.78 -6.30 -12.85
C GLY A 454 -0.86 -6.51 -11.64
N GLY A 455 0.20 -5.70 -11.50
CA GLY A 455 1.07 -5.69 -10.31
C GLY A 455 2.50 -6.23 -10.47
N GLY A 456 2.91 -6.64 -11.68
CA GLY A 456 4.27 -7.13 -11.93
C GLY A 456 4.54 -8.55 -11.38
N VAL A 457 5.78 -8.99 -11.44
CA VAL A 457 6.20 -10.32 -10.92
C VAL A 457 6.45 -10.20 -9.42
N SER A 458 5.77 -11.04 -8.62
CA SER A 458 5.94 -11.04 -7.16
C SER A 458 7.39 -11.35 -6.76
N GLY A 459 7.86 -10.74 -5.67
CA GLY A 459 9.20 -10.96 -5.12
C GLY A 459 10.36 -10.52 -6.01
N THR A 460 10.10 -9.74 -7.07
CA THR A 460 11.13 -9.32 -8.04
C THR A 460 11.04 -7.85 -8.40
N LEU A 461 12.16 -7.12 -8.36
CA LEU A 461 12.30 -5.82 -9.03
C LEU A 461 12.67 -6.04 -10.49
N PHE A 462 11.65 -6.01 -11.35
CA PHE A 462 11.80 -6.21 -12.78
C PHE A 462 10.89 -5.27 -13.55
N THR A 463 11.42 -4.74 -14.66
CA THR A 463 10.69 -3.89 -15.60
C THR A 463 10.61 -4.59 -16.96
N PRO A 464 9.42 -5.00 -17.44
CA PRO A 464 9.25 -5.59 -18.77
C PRO A 464 9.65 -4.62 -19.89
N SER A 465 9.92 -5.10 -21.09
CA SER A 465 10.26 -4.23 -22.24
C SER A 465 9.08 -3.49 -22.86
N ILE A 466 7.86 -3.87 -22.47
CA ILE A 466 6.62 -3.25 -22.93
C ILE A 466 5.75 -3.02 -21.70
N HIS A 467 5.55 -1.75 -21.37
CA HIS A 467 4.83 -1.30 -20.19
C HIS A 467 3.43 -0.85 -20.56
N ILE A 468 2.51 -1.00 -19.63
CA ILE A 468 1.22 -0.32 -19.70
C ILE A 468 1.14 0.70 -18.56
N GLU A 469 1.23 1.97 -18.94
CA GLU A 469 0.94 3.10 -18.07
C GLU A 469 -0.59 3.23 -17.95
N ARG A 470 -1.11 3.28 -16.73
CA ARG A 470 -2.54 3.48 -16.48
C ARG A 470 -2.80 4.92 -16.05
N ASN A 471 -4.00 5.42 -16.32
CA ASN A 471 -4.46 6.67 -15.73
C ASN A 471 -4.50 6.54 -14.19
N ILE A 472 -3.66 7.31 -13.49
CA ILE A 472 -3.48 7.18 -12.04
C ILE A 472 -4.76 7.58 -11.30
N PHE A 473 -5.46 8.64 -11.73
CA PHE A 473 -6.73 9.05 -11.13
C PHE A 473 -7.76 7.92 -11.15
N ASP A 474 -7.87 7.20 -12.27
CA ASP A 474 -8.78 6.05 -12.37
C ASP A 474 -8.39 4.88 -11.47
N VAL A 475 -7.08 4.56 -11.42
CA VAL A 475 -6.56 3.48 -10.59
C VAL A 475 -6.77 3.79 -9.10
N LEU A 476 -6.44 5.00 -8.66
CA LEU A 476 -6.58 5.44 -7.28
C LEU A 476 -8.05 5.57 -6.85
N ARG A 477 -8.91 6.14 -7.70
CA ARG A 477 -10.35 6.25 -7.42
C ARG A 477 -10.99 4.89 -7.17
N ARG A 478 -10.65 3.89 -8.00
CA ARG A 478 -11.10 2.51 -7.80
C ARG A 478 -10.52 1.92 -6.52
N LYS A 479 -9.27 2.24 -6.16
CA LYS A 479 -8.68 1.78 -4.90
C LYS A 479 -9.43 2.33 -3.69
N ILE A 480 -9.66 3.63 -3.64
CA ILE A 480 -10.43 4.32 -2.59
C ILE A 480 -11.85 3.73 -2.50
N GLN A 481 -12.48 3.44 -3.64
CA GLN A 481 -13.80 2.80 -3.64
C GLN A 481 -13.76 1.36 -3.11
N ASN A 482 -12.73 0.57 -3.41
CA ASN A 482 -12.66 -0.81 -2.96
C ASN A 482 -12.50 -0.90 -1.44
N ILE A 483 -11.71 -0.02 -0.83
CA ILE A 483 -11.54 -0.03 0.63
C ILE A 483 -12.79 0.40 1.38
N SER A 484 -13.77 1.05 0.73
CA SER A 484 -15.06 1.38 1.34
C SER A 484 -15.88 0.16 1.78
N SER A 485 -15.56 -1.01 1.22
CA SER A 485 -16.21 -2.26 1.55
C SER A 485 -15.56 -2.98 2.73
N ILE A 486 -14.50 -2.40 3.29
CA ILE A 486 -13.73 -2.94 4.39
C ILE A 486 -14.12 -2.17 5.65
N SER A 487 -14.43 -2.92 6.70
CA SER A 487 -14.57 -2.39 8.05
C SER A 487 -13.80 -3.31 8.99
N VAL A 488 -12.87 -2.75 9.76
CA VAL A 488 -12.17 -3.47 10.82
C VAL A 488 -12.78 -3.10 12.16
N ALA A 489 -13.08 -4.12 12.98
CA ALA A 489 -13.92 -3.99 14.17
C ALA A 489 -13.23 -3.31 15.37
N SER A 490 -11.90 -3.20 15.39
CA SER A 490 -11.16 -2.76 16.58
C SER A 490 -10.07 -1.74 16.24
N ALA A 491 -10.38 -0.45 16.38
CA ALA A 491 -9.35 0.58 16.44
C ALA A 491 -8.58 0.47 17.78
N ARG A 492 -7.31 0.88 17.80
CA ARG A 492 -6.52 1.20 19.02
C ARG A 492 -6.22 0.05 19.99
N LYS A 493 -6.20 -1.19 19.52
CA LYS A 493 -5.66 -2.36 20.27
C LYS A 493 -4.39 -2.94 19.66
N VAL A 494 -3.86 -2.27 18.65
CA VAL A 494 -2.64 -2.69 17.95
C VAL A 494 -1.63 -1.57 18.09
N PHE A 495 -0.44 -1.92 18.55
CA PHE A 495 0.69 -1.03 18.74
C PHE A 495 1.80 -1.50 17.81
N THR A 496 2.23 -0.63 16.90
CA THR A 496 3.23 -0.96 15.88
C THR A 496 4.50 -0.17 16.13
N SER A 497 5.64 -0.83 16.06
CA SER A 497 6.95 -0.23 16.26
C SER A 497 7.89 -0.56 15.10
N THR A 498 8.56 0.46 14.56
CA THR A 498 9.57 0.28 13.51
C THR A 498 10.93 0.07 14.17
N GLN A 499 11.27 -1.17 14.45
CA GLN A 499 12.48 -1.55 15.18
C GLN A 499 12.92 -2.98 14.87
N SER A 500 14.14 -3.31 15.28
CA SER A 500 14.61 -4.68 15.27
C SER A 500 13.92 -5.52 16.34
N THR A 501 13.51 -6.73 15.99
CA THR A 501 13.05 -7.75 16.94
C THR A 501 14.19 -8.26 17.84
N SER A 502 15.46 -8.05 17.45
CA SER A 502 16.61 -8.40 18.29
C SER A 502 16.74 -7.49 19.52
N ASP A 503 16.09 -6.31 19.51
CA ASP A 503 16.10 -5.37 20.62
C ASP A 503 14.66 -4.93 20.96
N LEU A 504 14.08 -5.59 21.96
CA LEU A 504 12.75 -5.29 22.50
C LEU A 504 12.81 -4.72 23.93
N ARG A 505 13.88 -4.00 24.29
CA ARG A 505 14.05 -3.45 25.66
C ARG A 505 12.95 -2.49 26.10
N ASN A 506 12.18 -1.97 25.14
CA ASN A 506 11.01 -1.13 25.36
C ASN A 506 9.74 -1.94 25.72
N LEU A 507 9.82 -3.27 25.77
CA LEU A 507 8.80 -4.15 26.33
C LEU A 507 9.31 -4.75 27.64
N PRO A 508 8.51 -4.72 28.72
CA PRO A 508 8.87 -5.38 29.98
C PRO A 508 9.07 -6.89 29.81
N SER A 509 9.95 -7.49 30.62
CA SER A 509 10.07 -8.95 30.68
C SER A 509 8.79 -9.60 31.22
N ASP A 510 8.52 -10.85 30.83
CA ASP A 510 7.39 -11.66 31.30
C ASP A 510 6.00 -10.99 31.16
N SER A 511 5.86 -10.15 30.13
CA SER A 511 4.73 -9.26 29.96
C SER A 511 3.79 -9.63 28.82
N ILE A 512 4.23 -10.49 27.90
CA ILE A 512 3.49 -10.94 26.72
C ILE A 512 2.90 -12.33 26.96
N ASP A 513 1.61 -12.51 26.69
CA ASP A 513 0.91 -13.78 26.91
C ASP A 513 1.17 -14.80 25.78
N TYR A 514 1.37 -14.34 24.54
CA TYR A 514 1.63 -15.20 23.40
C TYR A 514 2.51 -14.55 22.33
N ILE A 515 3.46 -15.30 21.78
CA ILE A 515 4.31 -14.87 20.67
C ILE A 515 3.90 -15.63 19.42
N PHE A 516 3.41 -14.90 18.41
CA PHE A 516 3.18 -15.44 17.07
C PHE A 516 4.33 -14.99 16.18
N THR A 517 5.09 -15.92 15.61
CA THR A 517 6.23 -15.58 14.75
C THR A 517 6.13 -16.29 13.40
N ASP A 518 6.15 -15.49 12.33
CA ASP A 518 6.30 -15.93 10.95
C ASP A 518 7.58 -15.29 10.38
N PRO A 519 8.75 -15.90 10.61
CA PRO A 519 10.02 -15.29 10.25
C PRO A 519 10.15 -15.09 8.73
N PRO A 520 10.95 -14.12 8.28
CA PRO A 520 11.10 -13.82 6.86
C PRO A 520 11.67 -15.02 6.09
N PHE A 521 11.36 -15.09 4.79
CA PHE A 521 11.82 -16.15 3.88
C PHE A 521 13.34 -16.15 3.59
N GLY A 522 14.14 -15.43 4.38
CA GLY A 522 15.59 -15.33 4.28
C GLY A 522 16.06 -14.99 2.87
N GLU A 523 17.00 -15.77 2.33
CA GLU A 523 17.57 -15.53 1.00
C GLU A 523 16.57 -15.62 -0.17
N SER A 524 15.40 -16.23 0.05
CA SER A 524 14.41 -16.41 -1.02
C SER A 524 13.80 -15.08 -1.47
N LEU A 525 13.68 -14.10 -0.56
CA LEU A 525 13.13 -12.78 -0.83
C LEU A 525 13.98 -11.68 -0.19
N GLN A 526 14.42 -10.73 -1.00
CA GLN A 526 15.31 -9.64 -0.58
C GLN A 526 14.47 -8.41 -0.19
N TYR A 527 13.86 -8.42 1.00
CA TYR A 527 12.90 -7.39 1.42
C TYR A 527 13.48 -5.97 1.40
N SER A 528 14.71 -5.77 1.88
CA SER A 528 15.37 -4.45 1.87
C SER A 528 15.45 -3.87 0.46
N GLU A 529 15.86 -4.67 -0.51
CA GLU A 529 15.92 -4.27 -1.92
C GLU A 529 14.53 -4.00 -2.50
N LEU A 530 13.56 -4.85 -2.21
CA LEU A 530 12.21 -4.74 -2.76
C LEU A 530 11.42 -3.56 -2.18
N ASN A 531 11.58 -3.30 -0.87
CA ASN A 531 10.91 -2.23 -0.14
C ASN A 531 11.50 -0.86 -0.45
N PHE A 532 12.79 -0.78 -0.76
CA PHE A 532 13.46 0.47 -1.11
C PHE A 532 12.70 1.29 -2.15
N PHE A 533 12.05 0.64 -3.13
CA PHE A 533 11.26 1.34 -4.14
C PHE A 533 10.05 2.12 -3.59
N VAL A 534 9.50 1.73 -2.44
CA VAL A 534 8.39 2.43 -1.78
C VAL A 534 8.87 3.30 -0.62
N GLU A 535 9.98 2.92 0.02
CA GLU A 535 10.53 3.61 1.19
C GLU A 535 11.37 4.84 0.85
N SER A 536 11.88 4.93 -0.38
CA SER A 536 12.65 6.09 -0.85
C SER A 536 11.74 7.28 -1.13
#